data_AF-A0A8T4B829-F1
#
_entry.id   AF-A0A8T4B829-F1
#
_cell.length_a   1.000
_cell.length_b   1.000
_cell.length_c   1.000
_cell.angle_alpha   90.00
_cell.angle_beta   90.00
_cell.angle_gamma   90.00
#
_symmetry.space_group_name_H-M   'P 1'
#
loop_
_entity.id
_entity.type
_entity.pdbx_description
1 polymer ?
#
loop_
_entity_poly.entity_id
_entity_poly.type
_entity_poly.pdbx_seq_one_letter_code
_entity_poly.pdbx_strand_id
1 'polypeptide(L)'
;MSEESVNVESRTSSQDKRWTIMAALLGTNTAIMLFQGIEQDKNPKLIRELALSIIAVALPFQAIYFLIYTFLLEHEKSLPQERIRKLDLASGLCQLVAYASLVGVALMWYDLSSWVGFSFIVSSVLAFVLIRTVMSKVETEDGKGPPAA
;
A
#
# COMPACT_ATOMS: atom_id res chain seq x y z
N MET A 1 0.27 -33.30 14.97
CA MET A 1 0.05 -31.88 15.33
C MET A 1 1.24 -31.10 14.81
N SER A 2 1.07 -30.22 13.81
CA SER A 2 1.78 -28.91 13.75
C SER A 2 1.79 -28.18 12.39
N GLU A 3 1.43 -28.76 11.25
CA GLU A 3 1.60 -28.01 9.97
C GLU A 3 0.42 -27.08 9.60
N GLU A 4 -0.81 -27.47 9.93
CA GLU A 4 -2.01 -26.67 9.58
C GLU A 4 -2.17 -25.42 10.46
N SER A 5 -1.78 -25.48 11.73
CA SER A 5 -1.89 -24.36 12.68
C SER A 5 -0.91 -23.22 12.39
N VAL A 6 0.28 -23.53 11.84
CA VAL A 6 1.30 -22.51 11.52
C VAL A 6 0.91 -21.69 10.29
N ASN A 7 0.21 -22.31 9.34
CA ASN A 7 -0.23 -21.65 8.11
C ASN A 7 -1.33 -20.61 8.38
N VAL A 8 -2.27 -20.88 9.29
CA VAL A 8 -3.39 -19.96 9.58
C VAL A 8 -2.91 -18.70 10.29
N GLU A 9 -2.08 -18.82 11.33
CA GLU A 9 -1.52 -17.67 12.09
C GLU A 9 -0.61 -16.78 11.21
N SER A 10 0.13 -17.39 10.27
CA SER A 10 0.97 -16.64 9.34
C SER A 10 0.15 -15.82 8.33
N ARG A 11 -0.99 -16.36 7.88
CA ARG A 11 -1.89 -15.69 6.92
C ARG A 11 -2.60 -14.51 7.59
N THR A 12 -3.19 -14.72 8.77
CA THR A 12 -3.86 -13.67 9.54
C THR A 12 -2.90 -12.53 9.89
N SER A 13 -1.69 -12.83 10.40
CA SER A 13 -0.70 -11.80 10.73
C SER A 13 -0.20 -11.00 9.51
N SER A 14 -0.09 -11.63 8.34
CA SER A 14 0.29 -10.94 7.10
C SER A 14 -0.84 -10.04 6.57
N GLN A 15 -2.08 -10.48 6.75
CA GLN A 15 -3.31 -9.76 6.40
C GLN A 15 -3.51 -8.54 7.31
N ASP A 16 -3.30 -8.69 8.62
CA ASP A 16 -3.39 -7.60 9.60
C ASP A 16 -2.37 -6.48 9.30
N LYS A 17 -1.13 -6.83 8.95
CA LYS A 17 -0.11 -5.84 8.56
C LYS A 17 -0.54 -5.03 7.34
N ARG A 18 -1.10 -5.68 6.31
CA ARG A 18 -1.58 -4.99 5.10
C ARG A 18 -2.78 -4.10 5.42
N TRP A 19 -3.67 -4.54 6.29
CA TRP A 19 -4.81 -3.78 6.75
C TRP A 19 -4.40 -2.50 7.47
N THR A 20 -3.46 -2.58 8.43
CA THR A 20 -2.98 -1.39 9.16
C THR A 20 -2.39 -0.34 8.22
N ILE A 21 -1.61 -0.77 7.21
CA ILE A 21 -1.03 0.14 6.22
C ILE A 21 -2.14 0.84 5.40
N MET A 22 -3.15 0.08 4.96
CA MET A 22 -4.27 0.62 4.18
C MET A 22 -5.14 1.57 5.01
N ALA A 23 -5.38 1.26 6.28
CA ALA A 23 -6.10 2.15 7.21
C ALA A 23 -5.35 3.46 7.43
N ALA A 24 -4.03 3.41 7.64
CA ALA A 24 -3.20 4.61 7.76
C ALA A 24 -3.22 5.45 6.47
N LEU A 25 -3.18 4.79 5.31
CA LEU A 25 -3.22 5.46 4.01
C LEU A 25 -4.58 6.12 3.75
N LEU A 26 -5.68 5.44 4.05
CA LEU A 26 -7.04 5.97 3.97
C LEU A 26 -7.21 7.20 4.89
N GLY A 27 -6.74 7.10 6.13
CA GLY A 27 -6.78 8.22 7.08
C GLY A 27 -5.97 9.43 6.59
N THR A 28 -4.76 9.18 6.07
CA THR A 28 -3.90 10.24 5.51
C THR A 28 -4.54 10.91 4.30
N ASN A 29 -5.05 10.13 3.34
CA ASN A 29 -5.73 10.63 2.15
C ASN A 29 -6.97 11.47 2.51
N THR A 30 -7.76 11.00 3.48
CA THR A 30 -8.95 11.72 3.96
C THR A 30 -8.58 13.04 4.62
N ALA A 31 -7.55 13.05 5.47
CA ALA A 31 -7.05 14.28 6.11
C ALA A 31 -6.54 15.29 5.07
N ILE A 32 -5.77 14.83 4.08
CA ILE A 32 -5.29 15.68 2.99
C ILE A 32 -6.47 16.27 2.22
N MET A 33 -7.45 15.44 1.82
CA MET A 33 -8.66 15.90 1.14
C MET A 33 -9.40 16.99 1.92
N LEU A 34 -9.56 16.82 3.23
CA LEU A 34 -10.25 17.80 4.08
C LEU A 34 -9.47 19.13 4.16
N PHE A 35 -8.22 19.10 4.60
CA PHE A 35 -7.46 20.33 4.83
C PHE A 35 -7.05 21.04 3.55
N GLN A 36 -6.62 20.27 2.55
CA GLN A 36 -6.15 20.83 1.28
C GLN A 36 -7.31 21.15 0.35
N GLY A 37 -8.46 20.49 0.50
CA GLY A 37 -9.70 20.91 -0.17
C GLY A 37 -10.15 22.29 0.27
N ILE A 38 -10.12 22.58 1.58
CA ILE A 38 -10.43 23.93 2.11
C ILE A 38 -9.42 24.96 1.60
N GLU A 39 -8.13 24.62 1.59
CA GLU A 39 -7.09 25.54 1.09
C GLU A 39 -7.17 25.75 -0.43
N GLN A 40 -7.62 24.74 -1.17
CA GLN A 40 -7.87 24.84 -2.62
C GLN A 40 -9.05 25.76 -2.94
N ASP A 41 -10.12 25.70 -2.16
CA ASP A 41 -11.27 26.59 -2.32
C ASP A 41 -10.89 28.07 -2.09
N LYS A 42 -10.01 28.32 -1.12
CA LYS A 42 -9.49 29.67 -0.81
C LYS A 42 -8.45 30.17 -1.82
N ASN A 43 -7.52 29.31 -2.21
CA ASN A 43 -6.41 29.65 -3.11
C ASN A 43 -6.19 28.52 -4.12
N PRO A 44 -6.87 28.58 -5.27
CA PRO A 44 -6.86 27.50 -6.24
C PRO A 44 -5.52 27.39 -6.94
N LYS A 45 -4.94 26.19 -6.88
CA LYS A 45 -3.74 25.81 -7.62
C LYS A 45 -3.99 24.54 -8.42
N LEU A 46 -3.54 24.52 -9.66
CA LEU A 46 -3.70 23.34 -10.54
C LEU A 46 -3.00 22.09 -10.01
N ILE A 47 -1.80 22.23 -9.43
CA ILE A 47 -1.03 21.09 -8.89
C ILE A 47 -1.80 20.44 -7.73
N ARG A 48 -2.39 21.25 -6.85
CA ARG A 48 -3.19 20.79 -5.72
C ARG A 48 -4.48 20.13 -6.19
N GLU A 49 -5.16 20.69 -7.18
CA GLU A 49 -6.37 20.10 -7.77
C GLU A 49 -6.12 18.72 -8.36
N LEU A 50 -5.02 18.58 -9.11
CA LEU A 50 -4.61 17.31 -9.69
C LEU A 50 -4.30 16.28 -8.60
N ALA A 51 -3.55 16.70 -7.58
CA ALA A 51 -3.19 15.84 -6.46
C ALA A 51 -4.43 15.38 -5.67
N LEU A 52 -5.36 16.30 -5.37
CA LEU A 52 -6.63 16.00 -4.72
C LEU A 52 -7.51 15.08 -5.56
N SER A 53 -7.53 15.26 -6.88
CA SER A 53 -8.28 14.41 -7.81
C SER A 53 -7.76 12.97 -7.82
N ILE A 54 -6.44 12.78 -7.81
CA ILE A 54 -5.81 11.44 -7.69
C ILE A 54 -6.23 10.77 -6.38
N ILE A 55 -6.18 11.52 -5.27
CA ILE A 55 -6.56 11.01 -3.95
C ILE A 55 -8.05 10.67 -3.93
N ALA A 56 -8.92 11.53 -4.47
CA ALA A 56 -10.36 11.34 -4.51
C ALA A 56 -10.76 10.07 -5.28
N VAL A 57 -10.08 9.77 -6.39
CA VAL A 57 -10.28 8.52 -7.14
C VAL A 57 -9.84 7.30 -6.34
N ALA A 58 -8.81 7.39 -5.51
CA ALA A 58 -8.29 6.25 -4.74
C ALA A 58 -9.15 5.88 -3.51
N LEU A 59 -9.80 6.85 -2.87
CA LEU A 59 -10.64 6.64 -1.67
C LEU A 59 -11.72 5.54 -1.83
N PRO A 60 -12.53 5.49 -2.90
CA PRO A 60 -13.51 4.42 -3.05
C PRO A 60 -12.86 3.03 -3.13
N PHE A 61 -11.71 2.89 -3.79
CA PHE A 61 -10.98 1.62 -3.84
C PHE A 61 -10.43 1.21 -2.46
N GLN A 62 -9.98 2.17 -1.66
CA GLN A 62 -9.56 1.92 -0.28
C GLN A 62 -10.73 1.47 0.61
N ALA A 63 -11.91 2.07 0.44
CA ALA A 63 -13.12 1.65 1.14
C ALA A 63 -13.57 0.23 0.75
N ILE A 64 -13.56 -0.08 -0.56
CA ILE A 64 -13.88 -1.43 -1.05
C ILE A 64 -12.86 -2.46 -0.55
N TYR A 65 -11.56 -2.13 -0.53
CA TYR A 65 -10.53 -3.00 0.06
C TYR A 65 -10.87 -3.34 1.52
N PHE A 66 -11.26 -2.35 2.32
CA PHE A 66 -11.65 -2.55 3.71
C PHE A 66 -12.89 -3.44 3.84
N LEU A 67 -13.90 -3.25 2.98
CA LEU A 67 -15.09 -4.10 2.96
C LEU A 67 -14.77 -5.55 2.58
N ILE A 68 -13.93 -5.77 1.56
CA ILE A 68 -13.49 -7.11 1.15
C ILE A 68 -12.73 -7.78 2.31
N TYR A 69 -11.85 -7.04 2.97
CA TYR A 69 -11.07 -7.52 4.11
C TYR A 69 -11.96 -7.97 5.26
N THR A 70 -12.88 -7.11 5.72
CA THR A 70 -13.80 -7.42 6.80
C THR A 70 -14.73 -8.59 6.43
N PHE A 71 -15.20 -8.63 5.18
CA PHE A 71 -16.02 -9.73 4.69
C PHE A 71 -15.27 -11.08 4.70
N LEU A 72 -14.00 -11.09 4.29
CA LEU A 72 -13.18 -12.29 4.35
C LEU A 72 -12.97 -12.75 5.79
N LEU A 73 -12.66 -11.84 6.72
CA LEU A 73 -12.51 -12.16 8.14
C LEU A 73 -13.77 -12.77 8.75
N GLU A 74 -14.94 -12.19 8.45
CA GLU A 74 -16.23 -12.63 9.02
C GLU A 74 -16.65 -14.00 8.46
N HIS A 75 -16.34 -14.30 7.21
CA HIS A 75 -16.91 -15.44 6.48
C HIS A 75 -15.89 -16.48 6.00
N GLU A 76 -14.62 -16.38 6.38
CA GLU A 76 -13.52 -17.20 5.86
C GLU A 76 -13.84 -18.70 5.84
N LYS A 77 -14.40 -19.22 6.93
CA LYS A 77 -14.69 -20.65 7.11
C LYS A 77 -15.88 -21.17 6.28
N SER A 78 -16.74 -20.27 5.83
CA SER A 78 -17.98 -20.60 5.11
C SER A 78 -17.87 -20.37 3.60
N LEU A 79 -16.77 -19.78 3.15
CA LEU A 79 -16.56 -19.38 1.76
C LEU A 79 -15.85 -20.48 0.96
N PRO A 80 -16.35 -20.85 -0.23
CA PRO A 80 -15.62 -21.75 -1.11
C PRO A 80 -14.31 -21.10 -1.58
N GLN A 81 -13.25 -21.90 -1.69
CA GLN A 81 -11.90 -21.44 -2.04
C GLN A 81 -11.85 -20.66 -3.36
N GLU A 82 -12.70 -21.00 -4.34
CA GLU A 82 -12.80 -20.25 -5.59
C GLU A 82 -13.23 -18.79 -5.39
N ARG A 83 -14.14 -18.52 -4.44
CA ARG A 83 -14.61 -17.17 -4.16
C ARG A 83 -13.56 -16.36 -3.40
N ILE A 84 -12.86 -16.98 -2.46
CA ILE A 84 -11.73 -16.36 -1.74
C ILE A 84 -10.68 -15.88 -2.75
N ARG A 85 -10.30 -16.73 -3.71
CA ARG A 85 -9.34 -16.36 -4.76
C ARG A 85 -9.81 -15.19 -5.63
N LYS A 86 -11.10 -15.11 -5.97
CA LYS A 86 -11.66 -13.97 -6.72
C LYS A 86 -11.64 -12.69 -5.89
N LEU A 87 -11.94 -12.77 -4.59
CA LEU A 87 -11.86 -11.64 -3.67
C LEU A 87 -10.41 -11.17 -3.45
N ASP A 88 -9.45 -12.09 -3.39
CA ASP A 88 -8.02 -11.75 -3.29
C ASP A 88 -7.50 -11.02 -4.54
N LEU A 89 -7.95 -11.41 -5.73
CA LEU A 89 -7.62 -10.68 -6.96
C LEU A 89 -8.24 -9.27 -6.95
N ALA A 90 -9.49 -9.15 -6.52
CA ALA A 90 -10.17 -7.87 -6.40
C ALA A 90 -9.50 -6.97 -5.34
N SER A 91 -9.11 -7.53 -4.19
CA SER A 91 -8.41 -6.80 -3.12
C SER A 91 -7.02 -6.37 -3.59
N GLY A 92 -6.29 -7.21 -4.33
CA GLY A 92 -5.01 -6.87 -4.93
C GLY A 92 -5.09 -5.69 -5.90
N LEU A 93 -6.14 -5.63 -6.74
CA LEU A 93 -6.38 -4.48 -7.61
C LEU A 93 -6.69 -3.21 -6.81
N CYS A 94 -7.53 -3.32 -5.79
CA CYS A 94 -7.83 -2.18 -4.91
C CYS A 94 -6.56 -1.70 -4.19
N GLN A 95 -5.70 -2.64 -3.76
CA GLN A 95 -4.43 -2.35 -3.11
C GLN A 95 -3.48 -1.59 -4.04
N LEU A 96 -3.43 -1.95 -5.33
CA LEU A 96 -2.64 -1.24 -6.34
C LEU A 96 -3.10 0.21 -6.51
N VAL A 97 -4.40 0.42 -6.70
CA VAL A 97 -4.97 1.78 -6.86
C VAL A 97 -4.79 2.60 -5.58
N ALA A 98 -4.95 1.97 -4.42
CA ALA A 98 -4.70 2.61 -3.14
C ALA A 98 -3.24 3.09 -3.03
N TYR A 99 -2.25 2.27 -3.35
CA TYR A 99 -0.85 2.71 -3.33
C TYR A 99 -0.53 3.76 -4.40
N ALA A 100 -1.22 3.75 -5.54
CA ALA A 100 -1.07 4.80 -6.54
C ALA A 100 -1.47 6.20 -5.99
N SER A 101 -2.29 6.27 -4.95
CA SER A 101 -2.63 7.54 -4.28
C SER A 101 -1.41 8.24 -3.67
N LEU A 102 -0.33 7.52 -3.37
CA LEU A 102 0.92 8.11 -2.88
C LEU A 102 1.52 9.11 -3.86
N VAL A 103 1.22 8.98 -5.17
CA VAL A 103 1.60 9.99 -6.17
C VAL A 103 0.91 11.32 -5.88
N GLY A 104 -0.38 11.30 -5.52
CA GLY A 104 -1.11 12.50 -5.11
C GLY A 104 -0.51 13.13 -3.85
N VAL A 105 -0.14 12.31 -2.86
CA VAL A 105 0.54 12.78 -1.63
C VAL A 105 1.89 13.42 -1.96
N ALA A 106 2.69 12.82 -2.83
CA ALA A 106 3.98 13.35 -3.25
C ALA A 106 3.84 14.69 -3.99
N LEU A 107 2.85 14.81 -4.89
CA LEU A 107 2.53 16.06 -5.58
C LEU A 107 2.11 17.15 -4.60
N MET A 108 1.33 16.82 -3.57
CA MET A 108 0.97 17.76 -2.50
C MET A 108 2.18 18.27 -1.75
N TRP A 109 3.12 17.39 -1.37
CA TRP A 109 4.34 17.81 -0.69
C TRP A 109 5.26 18.67 -1.57
N TYR A 110 5.26 18.43 -2.87
CA TYR A 110 5.98 19.26 -3.81
C TYR A 110 5.39 20.69 -3.91
N ASP A 111 4.06 20.84 -3.90
CA ASP A 111 3.41 22.16 -3.86
C ASP A 111 3.67 22.89 -2.53
N LEU A 112 3.82 22.16 -1.42
CA LEU A 112 4.12 22.73 -0.11
C LEU A 112 5.55 23.28 -0.04
N SER A 113 6.54 22.48 -0.48
CA SER A 113 7.94 22.90 -0.52
C SER A 113 8.72 22.01 -1.48
N SER A 114 9.39 22.62 -2.45
CA SER A 114 10.21 21.90 -3.43
C SER A 114 11.33 21.07 -2.77
N TRP A 115 11.87 21.52 -1.63
CA TRP A 115 12.86 20.76 -0.86
C TRP A 115 12.29 19.50 -0.21
N VAL A 116 11.04 19.56 0.27
CA VAL A 116 10.35 18.39 0.86
C VAL A 116 10.02 17.38 -0.23
N GLY A 117 9.50 17.84 -1.37
CA GLY A 117 9.25 16.96 -2.52
C GLY A 117 10.53 16.29 -3.04
N PHE A 118 11.63 17.06 -3.14
CA PHE A 118 12.91 16.53 -3.59
C PHE A 118 13.48 15.48 -2.62
N SER A 119 13.47 15.75 -1.31
CA SER A 119 13.96 14.79 -0.31
C SER A 119 13.14 13.50 -0.30
N PHE A 120 11.82 13.59 -0.50
CA PHE A 120 10.96 12.43 -0.63
C PHE A 120 11.32 11.55 -1.85
N ILE A 121 11.55 12.15 -3.01
CA ILE A 121 11.95 11.41 -4.22
C ILE A 121 13.31 10.74 -4.02
N VAL A 122 14.31 11.48 -3.54
CA VAL A 122 15.66 10.93 -3.29
C VAL A 122 15.59 9.77 -2.29
N SER A 123 14.87 9.95 -1.18
CA SER A 123 14.67 8.89 -0.17
C SER A 123 13.98 7.66 -0.76
N SER A 124 12.95 7.85 -1.59
CA SER A 124 12.22 6.76 -2.25
C SER A 124 13.12 5.95 -3.19
N VAL A 125 13.96 6.63 -3.98
CA VAL A 125 14.93 5.97 -4.87
C VAL A 125 15.97 5.18 -4.06
N LEU A 126 16.51 5.78 -2.99
CA LEU A 126 17.46 5.09 -2.12
C LEU A 126 16.84 3.86 -1.45
N ALA A 127 15.60 3.96 -0.96
CA ALA A 127 14.89 2.82 -0.38
C ALA A 127 14.69 1.69 -1.41
N PHE A 128 14.31 2.04 -2.64
CA PHE A 128 14.18 1.05 -3.73
C PHE A 128 15.51 0.37 -4.06
N VAL A 129 16.60 1.14 -4.18
CA VAL A 129 17.96 0.62 -4.40
C VAL A 129 18.39 -0.30 -3.26
N LEU A 130 18.09 0.08 -2.01
CA LEU A 130 18.39 -0.72 -0.83
C LEU A 130 17.68 -2.08 -0.88
N ILE A 131 16.37 -2.09 -1.17
CA ILE A 131 15.60 -3.34 -1.30
C ILE A 131 16.19 -4.20 -2.42
N ARG A 132 16.46 -3.61 -3.59
CA ARG A 132 17.11 -4.29 -4.73
C ARG A 132 18.44 -4.93 -4.31
N THR A 133 19.27 -4.21 -3.57
CA THR A 133 20.60 -4.65 -3.15
C THR A 133 20.54 -5.75 -2.08
N VAL A 134 19.60 -5.66 -1.15
CA VAL A 134 19.41 -6.67 -0.11
C VAL A 134 18.86 -7.96 -0.75
N MET A 135 17.86 -7.85 -1.63
CA MET A 135 17.25 -9.01 -2.27
C MET A 135 18.19 -9.69 -3.29
N SER A 136 19.03 -8.94 -4.02
CA SER A 136 20.01 -9.54 -4.94
C SER A 136 21.11 -10.33 -4.21
N LYS A 137 21.43 -9.97 -2.96
CA LYS A 137 22.38 -10.75 -2.14
C LYS A 137 21.82 -12.12 -1.75
N VAL A 138 20.50 -12.22 -1.52
CA VAL A 138 19.82 -13.48 -1.19
C VAL A 138 19.94 -14.50 -2.34
N GLU A 139 19.89 -14.05 -3.59
CA GLU A 139 20.07 -14.93 -4.76
C GLU A 139 21.51 -15.45 -4.92
N THR A 140 22.49 -14.82 -4.28
CA THR A 140 23.91 -15.18 -4.43
C THR A 140 24.41 -16.12 -3.33
N GLU A 141 23.77 -16.14 -2.15
CA GLU A 141 24.19 -17.00 -1.02
C GLU A 141 23.65 -18.44 -1.09
N ASP A 142 22.66 -18.74 -1.94
CA ASP A 142 22.11 -20.11 -2.11
C ASP A 142 22.88 -20.95 -3.16
N GLY A 143 23.96 -20.40 -3.73
CA GLY A 143 24.72 -21.01 -4.84
C GLY A 143 26.09 -21.59 -4.49
N LYS A 144 26.52 -21.58 -3.22
CA LYS A 144 27.87 -22.04 -2.83
C LYS A 144 27.81 -23.25 -1.90
N GLY A 145 27.66 -24.43 -2.49
CA GLY A 145 28.07 -25.68 -1.84
C GLY A 145 29.55 -25.60 -1.43
N PRO A 146 29.94 -26.15 -0.26
CA PRO A 146 31.32 -26.06 0.21
C PRO A 146 32.28 -26.76 -0.77
N PRO A 147 33.48 -26.19 -1.02
CA PRO A 147 34.48 -26.87 -1.82
C PRO A 147 34.94 -28.13 -1.09
N ALA A 148 34.86 -29.26 -1.80
CA ALA A 148 35.47 -30.51 -1.37
C ALA A 148 36.95 -30.30 -1.06
N ALA A 149 37.34 -30.66 0.15
CA ALA A 149 38.72 -30.93 0.54
C ALA A 149 38.72 -32.23 1.35
#